data_AF-A0A1X7U6B9-F1
#
_entry.id   AF-A0A1X7U6B9-F1
#
_cell.length_a   1.000
_cell.length_b   1.000
_cell.length_c   1.000
_cell.angle_alpha   90.00
_cell.angle_beta   90.00
_cell.angle_gamma   90.00
#
_symmetry.space_group_name_H-M   'P 1'
#
loop_
_entity.id
_entity.type
_entity.pdbx_description
1 polymer ?
#
loop_
_entity_poly.entity_id
_entity_poly.type
_entity_poly.pdbx_seq_one_letter_code
_entity_poly.pdbx_strand_id
1 'polypeptide(L)'
;MFKLKQEPPTPCSVPSHDEPLKYFCETCDNTICRDCAILTHKGHEYKLMADSYTKHYEDLEQLLVPVKEKISTVKNMLSILTKREIDVGERGERVLEEIHEMVEEMIGDLHQSERKLTDQAKRVTSTKLKQKQAGQLSLEHLEQVENYVEKSLKTGTPPQILSSKEQMKKHMNEITTLISAEDLLPKVEADIVLSKDVRSLRHIGDIISGTALYSNAE
;
A
#
# COMPACT_ATOMS: atom_id res chain seq x y z
N MET A 1 7.87 -29.94 -59.90
CA MET A 1 8.04 -31.41 -59.97
C MET A 1 8.66 -31.88 -58.67
N PHE A 2 7.85 -32.44 -57.76
CA PHE A 2 8.33 -33.09 -56.56
C PHE A 2 9.09 -34.35 -56.95
N LYS A 3 10.40 -34.39 -56.69
CA LYS A 3 11.12 -35.67 -56.73
C LYS A 3 10.78 -36.42 -55.45
N LEU A 4 9.85 -37.36 -55.54
CA LEU A 4 9.70 -38.39 -54.52
C LEU A 4 11.09 -39.01 -54.31
N LYS A 5 11.64 -38.92 -53.09
CA LYS A 5 12.86 -39.65 -52.76
C LYS A 5 12.57 -41.13 -53.05
N GLN A 6 13.46 -41.82 -53.76
CA GLN A 6 13.32 -43.26 -53.98
C GLN A 6 13.55 -43.96 -52.64
N GLU A 7 12.47 -44.14 -51.88
CA GLU A 7 12.44 -44.94 -50.67
C GLU A 7 12.20 -46.41 -51.04
N PRO A 8 12.74 -47.36 -50.26
CA PRO A 8 12.52 -48.78 -50.50
C PRO A 8 11.02 -49.09 -50.52
N PRO A 9 10.56 -50.02 -51.38
CA PRO A 9 9.14 -50.34 -51.52
C PRO A 9 8.55 -50.80 -50.19
N THR A 10 7.52 -50.11 -49.72
CA THR A 10 6.84 -50.42 -48.46
C THR A 10 6.04 -51.73 -48.61
N PRO A 11 6.29 -52.76 -47.78
CA PRO A 11 5.57 -54.03 -47.88
C PRO A 11 4.12 -53.90 -47.43
N CYS A 12 3.24 -54.77 -47.94
CA CYS A 12 1.87 -54.87 -47.46
C CYS A 12 1.84 -55.46 -46.04
N SER A 13 0.94 -54.97 -45.18
CA SER A 13 0.75 -55.53 -43.83
C SER A 13 0.01 -56.87 -43.80
N VAL A 14 -0.53 -57.34 -44.94
CA VAL A 14 -1.19 -58.65 -45.05
C VAL A 14 -0.14 -59.72 -45.33
N PRO A 15 0.04 -60.73 -44.44
CA PRO A 15 1.16 -61.68 -44.54
C PRO A 15 1.20 -62.52 -45.82
N SER A 16 0.06 -62.72 -46.49
CA SER A 16 -0.05 -63.49 -47.74
C SER A 16 0.14 -62.64 -49.01
N HIS A 17 0.40 -61.34 -48.88
CA HIS A 17 0.59 -60.44 -50.02
C HIS A 17 2.07 -60.06 -50.16
N ASP A 18 2.69 -60.47 -51.25
CA ASP A 18 4.10 -60.17 -51.55
C ASP A 18 4.27 -58.85 -52.33
N GLU A 19 3.17 -58.27 -52.82
CA GLU A 19 3.18 -57.00 -53.55
C GLU A 19 3.34 -55.79 -52.62
N PRO A 20 4.19 -54.80 -52.97
CA PRO A 20 4.33 -53.58 -52.19
C PRO A 20 3.09 -52.67 -52.30
N LEU A 21 2.96 -51.76 -51.35
CA LEU A 21 1.96 -50.70 -51.38
C LEU A 21 2.22 -49.80 -52.61
N LYS A 22 1.21 -49.66 -53.46
CA LYS A 22 1.29 -48.92 -54.74
C LYS A 22 0.09 -48.02 -54.98
N TYR A 23 -1.03 -48.26 -54.30
CA TYR A 23 -2.28 -47.54 -54.50
C TYR A 23 -2.74 -46.87 -53.20
N PHE A 24 -3.53 -45.83 -53.33
CA PHE A 24 -4.26 -45.20 -52.23
C PHE A 24 -5.76 -45.39 -52.47
N CYS A 25 -6.46 -45.96 -51.50
CA CYS A 25 -7.90 -46.17 -51.55
C CYS A 25 -8.62 -44.93 -51.00
N GLU A 26 -9.19 -44.11 -51.88
CA GLU A 26 -9.91 -42.87 -51.51
C GLU A 26 -11.14 -43.16 -50.63
N THR A 27 -11.80 -44.31 -50.83
CA THR A 27 -12.95 -44.72 -50.00
C THR A 27 -12.57 -45.09 -48.56
N CYS A 28 -11.36 -45.62 -48.35
CA CYS A 28 -10.91 -46.12 -47.04
C CYS A 28 -9.83 -45.24 -46.39
N ASP A 29 -9.38 -44.19 -47.08
CA ASP A 29 -8.32 -43.27 -46.63
C ASP A 29 -7.02 -43.99 -46.21
N ASN A 30 -6.60 -45.01 -46.98
CA ASN A 30 -5.43 -45.82 -46.66
C ASN A 30 -4.65 -46.30 -47.90
N THR A 31 -3.37 -46.62 -47.69
CA THR A 31 -2.48 -47.18 -48.72
C THR A 31 -2.66 -48.70 -48.83
N ILE A 32 -2.72 -49.21 -50.06
CA ILE A 32 -3.01 -50.61 -50.36
C ILE A 32 -2.05 -51.17 -51.42
N CYS A 33 -1.81 -52.49 -51.39
CA CYS A 33 -1.12 -53.21 -52.47
C CYS A 33 -2.12 -53.69 -53.53
N ARG A 34 -1.61 -54.32 -54.60
CA ARG A 34 -2.46 -54.85 -55.68
C ARG A 34 -3.43 -55.93 -55.20
N ASP A 35 -2.99 -56.82 -54.33
CA ASP A 35 -3.83 -57.92 -53.82
C ASP A 35 -4.95 -57.38 -52.92
N CYS A 36 -4.65 -56.39 -52.06
CA CYS A 36 -5.66 -55.69 -51.27
C CYS A 36 -6.73 -55.02 -52.14
N ALA A 37 -6.34 -54.41 -53.28
CA ALA A 37 -7.28 -53.78 -54.20
C ALA A 37 -8.30 -54.78 -54.79
N ILE A 38 -7.86 -56.01 -55.06
CA ILE A 38 -8.68 -57.05 -55.69
C ILE A 38 -9.52 -57.80 -54.66
N LEU A 39 -8.94 -58.15 -53.52
CA LEU A 39 -9.55 -59.06 -52.55
C LEU A 39 -10.40 -58.33 -51.51
N THR A 40 -9.94 -57.17 -51.02
CA THR A 40 -10.54 -56.48 -49.87
C THR A 40 -11.24 -55.19 -50.26
N HIS A 41 -10.63 -54.38 -51.13
CA HIS A 41 -11.14 -53.07 -51.54
C HIS A 41 -11.91 -53.14 -52.87
N LYS A 42 -12.54 -54.29 -53.14
CA LYS A 42 -13.26 -54.54 -54.39
C LYS A 42 -14.44 -53.56 -54.52
N GLY A 43 -14.39 -52.72 -55.55
CA GLY A 43 -15.44 -51.72 -55.81
C GLY A 43 -15.23 -50.37 -55.11
N HIS A 44 -14.13 -50.18 -54.38
CA HIS A 44 -13.75 -48.87 -53.85
C HIS A 44 -12.99 -48.06 -54.91
N GLU A 45 -13.03 -46.72 -54.78
CA GLU A 45 -12.20 -45.85 -55.60
C GLU A 45 -10.76 -45.88 -55.06
N TYR A 46 -9.79 -46.19 -55.93
CA TYR A 46 -8.37 -46.12 -55.62
C TYR A 46 -7.57 -45.61 -56.81
N LYS A 47 -6.46 -44.94 -56.51
CA LYS A 47 -5.52 -44.36 -57.50
C LYS A 47 -4.09 -44.78 -57.17
N LEU A 48 -3.15 -44.58 -58.10
CA LEU A 48 -1.73 -44.75 -57.77
C LEU A 48 -1.37 -43.76 -56.66
N MET A 49 -0.57 -44.18 -55.68
CA MET A 49 -0.19 -43.29 -54.58
C MET A 49 0.49 -42.01 -55.08
N ALA A 50 1.29 -42.10 -56.15
CA ALA A 50 1.93 -40.93 -56.74
C ALA A 50 0.91 -39.87 -57.23
N ASP A 51 -0.25 -40.32 -57.73
CA ASP A 51 -1.30 -39.44 -58.25
C ASP A 51 -2.12 -38.81 -57.12
N SER A 52 -2.43 -39.57 -56.05
CA SER A 52 -3.12 -39.03 -54.86
C SER A 52 -2.21 -38.20 -53.95
N TYR A 53 -0.90 -38.50 -53.91
CA TYR A 53 0.06 -37.84 -53.01
C TYR A 53 0.09 -36.33 -53.20
N THR A 54 0.18 -35.85 -54.44
CA THR A 54 0.26 -34.40 -54.71
C THR A 54 -0.96 -33.66 -54.16
N LYS A 55 -2.17 -34.19 -54.37
CA LYS A 55 -3.41 -33.60 -53.85
C LYS A 55 -3.40 -33.53 -52.33
N HIS A 56 -3.18 -34.65 -51.64
CA HIS A 56 -3.22 -34.68 -50.17
C HIS A 56 -2.08 -33.87 -49.54
N TYR A 57 -0.92 -33.83 -50.19
CA TYR A 57 0.20 -33.01 -49.76
C TYR A 57 -0.14 -31.52 -49.85
N GLU A 58 -0.71 -31.07 -50.97
CA GLU A 58 -1.15 -29.68 -51.17
C GLU A 58 -2.26 -29.30 -50.17
N ASP A 59 -3.23 -30.19 -49.92
CA ASP A 59 -4.27 -29.99 -48.91
C ASP A 59 -3.66 -29.79 -47.50
N LEU A 60 -2.69 -30.62 -47.13
CA LEU A 60 -1.98 -30.50 -45.85
C LEU A 60 -1.12 -29.23 -45.78
N GLU A 61 -0.44 -28.85 -46.87
CA GLU A 61 0.31 -27.60 -46.93
C GLU A 61 -0.60 -26.39 -46.75
N GLN A 62 -1.78 -26.38 -47.37
CA GLN A 62 -2.77 -25.32 -47.21
C GLN A 62 -3.28 -25.23 -45.77
N LEU A 63 -3.62 -26.37 -45.15
CA LEU A 63 -4.04 -26.41 -43.75
C LEU A 63 -2.93 -25.98 -42.77
N LEU A 64 -1.66 -26.15 -43.15
CA LEU A 64 -0.52 -25.74 -42.33
C LEU A 64 -0.29 -24.22 -42.33
N VAL A 65 -0.74 -23.49 -43.36
CA VAL A 65 -0.60 -22.02 -43.44
C VAL A 65 -1.23 -21.30 -42.23
N PRO A 66 -2.54 -21.46 -41.92
CA PRO A 66 -3.16 -20.76 -40.79
C PRO A 66 -2.58 -21.19 -39.43
N VAL A 67 -2.07 -22.43 -39.32
CA VAL A 67 -1.38 -22.89 -38.10
C VAL A 67 -0.08 -22.11 -37.89
N LYS A 68 0.72 -21.92 -38.95
CA LYS A 68 1.96 -21.12 -38.90
C LYS A 68 1.68 -19.66 -38.54
N GLU A 69 0.62 -19.08 -39.10
CA GLU A 69 0.18 -17.72 -38.77
C GLU A 69 -0.23 -17.62 -37.30
N LYS A 70 -1.05 -18.57 -36.81
CA LYS A 70 -1.49 -18.60 -35.41
C LYS A 70 -0.33 -18.74 -34.44
N ILE A 71 0.68 -19.57 -34.77
CA ILE A 71 1.92 -19.68 -33.99
C ILE A 71 2.61 -18.32 -33.88
N SER A 72 2.71 -17.58 -34.99
CA SER A 72 3.32 -16.24 -34.99
C SER A 72 2.51 -15.26 -34.12
N THR A 73 1.18 -15.24 -34.26
CA THR A 73 0.30 -14.42 -33.42
C THR A 73 0.46 -14.71 -31.94
N VAL A 74 0.44 -15.99 -31.55
CA VAL A 74 0.57 -16.38 -30.13
C VAL A 74 1.95 -16.03 -29.59
N LYS A 75 3.02 -16.20 -30.36
CA LYS A 75 4.37 -15.76 -29.96
C LYS A 75 4.43 -14.25 -29.71
N ASN A 76 3.80 -13.44 -30.56
CA ASN A 76 3.74 -12.00 -30.38
C ASN A 76 2.94 -11.62 -29.12
N MET A 77 1.78 -12.27 -28.89
CA MET A 77 0.97 -12.06 -27.69
C MET A 77 1.74 -12.43 -26.42
N LEU A 78 2.46 -13.56 -26.41
CA LEU A 78 3.30 -13.96 -25.29
C LEU A 78 4.37 -12.91 -25.00
N SER A 79 5.02 -12.34 -26.03
CA SER A 79 5.98 -11.26 -25.83
C SER A 79 5.37 -10.02 -25.17
N ILE A 80 4.13 -9.66 -25.55
CA ILE A 80 3.39 -8.55 -24.91
C ILE A 80 3.08 -8.89 -23.46
N LEU A 81 2.61 -10.11 -23.18
CA LEU A 81 2.30 -10.55 -21.81
C LEU A 81 3.54 -10.59 -20.92
N THR A 82 4.69 -11.03 -21.42
CA THR A 82 5.96 -11.01 -20.66
C THR A 82 6.37 -9.58 -20.30
N LYS A 83 6.21 -8.61 -21.21
CA LYS A 83 6.45 -7.20 -20.87
C LYS A 83 5.47 -6.71 -19.80
N ARG A 84 4.19 -7.07 -19.95
CA ARG A 84 3.16 -6.69 -18.98
C ARG A 84 3.39 -7.29 -17.60
N GLU A 85 3.89 -8.51 -17.52
CA GLU A 85 4.27 -9.18 -16.27
C GLU A 85 5.34 -8.37 -15.53
N ILE A 86 6.38 -7.93 -16.24
CA ILE A 86 7.42 -7.05 -15.68
C ILE A 86 6.82 -5.74 -15.19
N ASP A 87 6.02 -5.05 -16.01
CA ASP A 87 5.38 -3.78 -15.63
C ASP A 87 4.50 -3.91 -14.39
N VAL A 88 3.75 -5.01 -14.28
CA VAL A 88 2.88 -5.31 -13.13
C VAL A 88 3.73 -5.57 -11.89
N GLY A 89 4.81 -6.34 -12.01
CA GLY A 89 5.76 -6.57 -10.92
C GLY A 89 6.35 -5.26 -10.41
N GLU A 90 6.91 -4.44 -11.30
CA GLU A 90 7.48 -3.13 -10.93
C GLU A 90 6.45 -2.18 -10.30
N ARG A 91 5.22 -2.17 -10.81
CA ARG A 91 4.15 -1.36 -10.21
C ARG A 91 3.76 -1.87 -8.84
N GLY A 92 3.75 -3.19 -8.64
CA GLY A 92 3.52 -3.81 -7.33
C GLY A 92 4.55 -3.34 -6.31
N GLU A 93 5.84 -3.42 -6.65
CA GLU A 93 6.93 -2.95 -5.78
C GLU A 93 6.80 -1.44 -5.46
N ARG A 94 6.49 -0.61 -6.47
CA ARG A 94 6.26 0.83 -6.24
C ARG A 94 5.10 1.09 -5.29
N VAL A 95 3.99 0.37 -5.42
CA VAL A 95 2.84 0.53 -4.51
C VAL A 95 3.21 0.09 -3.09
N LEU A 96 4.04 -0.93 -2.92
CA LEU A 96 4.54 -1.32 -1.59
C LEU A 96 5.39 -0.20 -0.95
N GLU A 97 6.25 0.45 -1.73
CA GLU A 97 7.03 1.61 -1.26
C GLU A 97 6.11 2.80 -0.93
N GLU A 98 5.14 3.12 -1.79
CA GLU A 98 4.15 4.18 -1.54
C GLU A 98 3.37 3.95 -0.23
N ILE A 99 3.00 2.70 0.07
CA ILE A 99 2.36 2.33 1.35
C ILE A 99 3.31 2.60 2.52
N HIS A 100 4.58 2.22 2.39
CA HIS A 100 5.58 2.43 3.44
C HIS A 100 5.80 3.93 3.72
N GLU A 101 6.06 4.72 2.67
CA GLU A 101 6.27 6.17 2.76
C GLU A 101 5.06 6.87 3.41
N MET A 102 3.85 6.50 2.99
CA MET A 102 2.61 7.04 3.57
C MET A 102 2.51 6.76 5.08
N VAL A 103 2.85 5.54 5.52
CA VAL A 103 2.84 5.18 6.94
C VAL A 103 3.90 5.95 7.73
N GLU A 104 5.11 6.11 7.19
CA GLU A 104 6.17 6.89 7.82
C GLU A 104 5.78 8.37 7.96
N GLU A 105 5.12 8.96 6.95
CA GLU A 105 4.58 10.32 7.03
C GLU A 105 3.54 10.44 8.15
N MET A 106 2.59 9.50 8.23
CA MET A 106 1.59 9.47 9.31
C MET A 106 2.23 9.35 10.69
N ILE A 107 3.27 8.52 10.85
CA ILE A 107 4.04 8.42 12.12
C ILE A 107 4.74 9.76 12.43
N GLY A 108 5.33 10.40 11.43
CA GLY A 108 5.96 11.71 11.54
C GLY A 108 5.00 12.77 12.09
N ASP A 109 3.78 12.81 11.55
CA ASP A 109 2.72 13.70 12.01
C ASP A 109 2.27 13.41 13.44
N LEU A 110 2.15 12.13 13.81
CA LEU A 110 1.84 11.71 15.18
C LEU A 110 2.92 12.16 16.17
N HIS A 111 4.19 11.95 15.85
CA HIS A 111 5.31 12.43 16.67
C HIS A 111 5.35 13.96 16.77
N GLN A 112 4.99 14.68 15.69
CA GLN A 112 4.90 16.14 15.74
C GLN A 112 3.77 16.60 16.67
N SER A 113 2.61 15.94 16.59
CA SER A 113 1.47 16.18 17.47
C SER A 113 1.82 15.91 18.93
N GLU A 114 2.50 14.80 19.23
CA GLU A 114 3.00 14.46 20.57
C GLU A 114 3.91 15.57 21.13
N ARG A 115 4.88 16.04 20.35
CA ARG A 115 5.78 17.13 20.79
C ARG A 115 5.00 18.40 21.11
N LYS A 116 4.06 18.81 20.24
CA LYS A 116 3.22 19.99 20.45
C LYS A 116 2.38 19.88 21.73
N LEU A 117 1.72 18.75 21.93
CA LEU A 117 0.90 18.50 23.14
C LEU A 117 1.76 18.46 24.41
N THR A 118 2.94 17.84 24.33
CA THR A 118 3.91 17.79 25.44
C THR A 118 4.37 19.20 25.83
N ASP A 119 4.73 20.03 24.85
CA ASP A 119 5.17 21.40 25.10
C ASP A 119 4.04 22.28 25.67
N GLN A 120 2.81 22.11 25.18
CA GLN A 120 1.63 22.77 25.74
C GLN A 120 1.42 22.37 27.20
N ALA A 121 1.45 21.08 27.51
CA ALA A 121 1.31 20.57 28.88
C ALA A 121 2.40 21.13 29.81
N LYS A 122 3.66 21.14 29.36
CA LYS A 122 4.78 21.73 30.11
C LYS A 122 4.60 23.22 30.35
N ARG A 123 4.18 23.99 29.34
CA ARG A 123 3.94 25.44 29.47
C ARG A 123 2.83 25.73 30.49
N VAL A 124 1.69 25.05 30.37
CA VAL A 124 0.57 25.23 31.31
C VAL A 124 1.02 24.86 32.74
N THR A 125 1.71 23.74 32.90
CA THR A 125 2.26 23.32 34.21
C THR A 125 3.21 24.37 34.78
N SER A 126 4.16 24.87 33.99
CA SER A 126 5.13 25.87 34.42
C SER A 126 4.46 27.18 34.84
N THR A 127 3.49 27.67 34.07
CA THR A 127 2.73 28.88 34.40
C THR A 127 1.98 28.71 35.73
N LYS A 128 1.29 27.58 35.92
CA LYS A 128 0.57 27.29 37.18
C LYS A 128 1.53 27.20 38.39
N LEU A 129 2.70 26.57 38.23
CA LEU A 129 3.72 26.49 39.29
C LEU A 129 4.28 27.86 39.65
N LYS A 130 4.56 28.72 38.65
CA LYS A 130 5.03 30.09 38.88
C LYS A 130 3.98 30.94 39.60
N GLN A 131 2.71 30.79 39.24
CA GLN A 131 1.61 31.49 39.93
C GLN A 131 1.56 31.09 41.42
N LYS A 132 1.67 29.79 41.72
CA LYS A 132 1.74 29.30 43.11
C LYS A 132 2.96 29.88 43.85
N GLN A 133 4.14 29.87 43.24
CA GLN A 133 5.36 30.41 43.87
C GLN A 133 5.25 31.91 44.15
N ALA A 134 4.68 32.68 43.22
CA ALA A 134 4.42 34.10 43.43
C ALA A 134 3.48 34.33 44.63
N GLY A 135 2.41 33.55 44.74
CA GLY A 135 1.51 33.62 45.90
C GLY A 135 2.18 33.27 47.23
N GLN A 136 3.09 32.28 47.24
CA GLN A 136 3.86 31.93 48.44
C GLN A 136 4.80 33.06 48.87
N LEU A 137 5.51 33.69 47.94
CA LEU A 137 6.39 34.84 48.24
C LEU A 137 5.60 36.05 48.74
N SER A 138 4.45 36.32 48.12
CA SER A 138 3.53 37.37 48.58
C SER A 138 3.06 37.14 50.01
N LEU A 139 2.69 35.90 50.36
CA LEU A 139 2.29 35.55 51.73
C LEU A 139 3.45 35.73 52.72
N GLU A 140 4.64 35.25 52.38
CA GLU A 140 5.83 35.39 53.24
C GLU A 140 6.13 36.85 53.55
N HIS A 141 6.07 37.74 52.55
CA HIS A 141 6.29 39.18 52.79
C HIS A 141 5.19 39.79 53.68
N LEU A 142 3.93 39.39 53.52
CA LEU A 142 2.83 39.87 54.36
C LEU A 142 3.02 39.44 55.82
N GLU A 143 3.36 38.16 56.06
CA GLU A 143 3.64 37.62 57.40
C GLU A 143 4.84 38.31 58.06
N GLN A 144 5.88 38.66 57.29
CA GLN A 144 7.03 39.43 57.79
C GLN A 144 6.63 40.84 58.24
N VAL A 145 5.80 41.55 57.46
CA VAL A 145 5.32 42.89 57.82
C VAL A 145 4.39 42.82 59.03
N GLU A 146 3.48 41.85 59.08
CA GLU A 146 2.60 41.60 60.21
C GLU A 146 3.41 41.36 61.50
N ASN A 147 4.33 40.41 61.48
CA ASN A 147 5.15 40.08 62.65
C ASN A 147 5.98 41.27 63.13
N TYR A 148 6.59 42.03 62.19
CA TYR A 148 7.31 43.26 62.52
C TYR A 148 6.43 44.27 63.26
N VAL A 149 5.25 44.59 62.70
CA VAL A 149 4.34 45.59 63.27
C VAL A 149 3.78 45.10 64.61
N GLU A 150 3.33 43.85 64.70
CA GLU A 150 2.82 43.27 65.94
C GLU A 150 3.87 43.31 67.06
N LYS A 151 5.11 42.92 66.76
CA LYS A 151 6.20 42.90 67.73
C LYS A 151 6.51 44.32 68.21
N SER A 152 6.62 45.28 67.29
CA SER A 152 6.82 46.69 67.63
C SER A 152 5.70 47.25 68.51
N LEU A 153 4.45 46.86 68.27
CA LEU A 153 3.31 47.26 69.11
C LEU A 153 3.32 46.59 70.50
N LYS A 154 3.72 45.32 70.58
CA LYS A 154 3.78 44.55 71.84
C LYS A 154 4.92 44.98 72.77
N THR A 155 6.09 45.31 72.22
CA THR A 155 7.31 45.56 73.02
C THR A 155 7.78 47.01 73.02
N GLY A 156 7.25 47.86 72.14
CA GLY A 156 7.70 49.24 71.98
C GLY A 156 7.17 50.19 73.06
N THR A 157 7.99 51.15 73.46
CA THR A 157 7.53 52.26 74.32
C THR A 157 6.75 53.31 73.51
N PRO A 158 5.88 54.13 74.13
CA PRO A 158 5.07 55.10 73.39
C PRO A 158 5.87 56.06 72.49
N PRO A 159 7.01 56.64 72.91
CA PRO A 159 7.81 57.50 72.03
C PRO A 159 8.41 56.75 70.84
N GLN A 160 8.85 55.51 71.03
CA GLN A 160 9.41 54.67 69.95
C GLN A 160 8.34 54.36 68.90
N ILE A 161 7.15 53.93 69.33
CA ILE A 161 6.03 53.65 68.42
C ILE A 161 5.65 54.91 67.64
N LEU A 162 5.54 56.07 68.31
CA LEU A 162 5.20 57.33 67.65
C LEU A 162 6.27 57.79 66.65
N SER A 163 7.54 57.51 66.92
CA SER A 163 8.64 57.83 65.99
C SER A 163 8.66 56.96 64.73
N SER A 164 8.26 55.69 64.84
CA SER A 164 8.23 54.73 63.71
C SER A 164 6.86 54.61 63.02
N LYS A 165 5.80 55.26 63.55
CA LYS A 165 4.41 55.07 63.08
C LYS A 165 4.22 55.30 61.59
N GLU A 166 4.83 56.33 61.03
CA GLU A 166 4.62 56.70 59.62
C GLU A 166 5.36 55.73 58.70
N GLN A 167 6.51 55.20 59.13
CA GLN A 167 7.21 54.13 58.42
C GLN A 167 6.39 52.84 58.41
N MET A 168 5.84 52.43 59.56
CA MET A 168 4.99 51.23 59.65
C MET A 168 3.74 51.35 58.78
N LYS A 169 3.04 52.49 58.85
CA LYS A 169 1.88 52.77 57.97
C LYS A 169 2.26 52.72 56.49
N LYS A 170 3.36 53.37 56.11
CA LYS A 170 3.85 53.37 54.75
C LYS A 170 4.11 51.94 54.25
N HIS A 171 4.83 51.14 55.03
CA HIS A 171 5.18 49.77 54.66
C HIS A 171 3.94 48.87 54.54
N MET A 172 2.98 48.98 55.47
CA MET A 172 1.70 48.25 55.39
C MET A 172 0.87 48.65 54.16
N ASN A 173 0.80 49.95 53.86
CA ASN A 173 0.06 50.43 52.67
C ASN A 173 0.75 49.99 51.37
N GLU A 174 2.08 50.09 51.29
CA GLU A 174 2.84 49.65 50.12
C GLU A 174 2.65 48.16 49.85
N ILE A 175 2.79 47.29 50.85
CA ILE A 175 2.66 45.85 50.63
C ILE A 175 1.21 45.44 50.31
N THR A 176 0.22 46.07 50.95
CA THR A 176 -1.21 45.78 50.71
C THR A 176 -1.65 46.24 49.32
N THR A 177 -1.05 47.31 48.78
CA THR A 177 -1.35 47.79 47.42
C THR A 177 -0.64 47.00 46.33
N LEU A 178 0.56 46.46 46.62
CA LEU A 178 1.34 45.67 45.66
C LEU A 178 0.82 44.23 45.47
N ILE A 179 0.12 43.67 46.45
CA ILE A 179 -0.37 42.30 46.42
C ILE A 179 -1.90 42.34 46.25
N SER A 180 -2.39 42.24 45.02
CA SER A 180 -3.82 42.04 44.79
C SER A 180 -4.20 40.57 44.96
N ALA A 181 -5.26 40.31 45.72
CA ALA A 181 -5.87 38.98 45.82
C ALA A 181 -6.36 38.46 44.46
N GLU A 182 -6.72 39.34 43.52
CA GLU A 182 -7.18 38.97 42.18
C GLU A 182 -6.08 38.34 41.32
N ASP A 183 -4.81 38.72 41.54
CA ASP A 183 -3.66 38.17 40.80
C ASP A 183 -3.28 36.76 41.27
N LEU A 184 -3.69 36.40 42.49
CA LEU A 184 -3.41 35.10 43.11
C LEU A 184 -4.52 34.08 42.88
N LEU A 185 -5.71 34.51 42.41
CA LEU A 185 -6.80 33.59 42.12
C LEU A 185 -6.44 32.68 40.93
N PRO A 186 -6.64 31.36 41.05
CA PRO A 186 -6.53 30.47 39.92
C PRO A 186 -7.61 30.85 38.90
N LYS A 187 -7.21 31.38 37.74
CA LYS A 187 -8.13 31.82 36.68
C LYS A 187 -8.90 30.67 36.01
N VAL A 188 -8.52 29.42 36.30
CA VAL A 188 -9.18 28.21 35.79
C VAL A 188 -9.06 27.13 36.87
N GLU A 189 -10.16 26.46 37.21
CA GLU A 189 -10.16 25.24 38.02
C GLU A 189 -9.13 24.23 37.46
N ALA A 190 -8.49 23.48 38.35
CA ALA A 190 -7.67 22.32 38.00
C ALA A 190 -8.49 21.43 37.06
N ASP A 191 -8.08 21.22 35.82
CA ASP A 191 -7.20 20.12 35.48
C ASP A 191 -6.51 20.39 34.13
N ILE A 192 -5.26 19.93 33.99
CA ILE A 192 -4.65 19.84 32.66
C ILE A 192 -5.32 18.66 31.97
N VAL A 193 -6.38 18.91 31.22
CA VAL A 193 -7.14 17.88 30.51
C VAL A 193 -6.65 17.78 29.07
N LEU A 194 -6.23 16.59 28.67
CA LEU A 194 -6.01 16.28 27.26
C LEU A 194 -7.37 16.02 26.59
N SER A 195 -7.85 16.97 25.80
CA SER A 195 -8.96 16.73 24.86
C SER A 195 -8.45 15.93 23.68
N LYS A 196 -9.08 14.79 23.39
CA LYS A 196 -8.69 13.88 22.30
C LYS A 196 -9.68 14.01 21.14
N ASP A 197 -9.20 14.39 19.95
CA ASP A 197 -9.91 14.21 18.69
C ASP A 197 -9.08 13.25 17.83
N VAL A 198 -9.44 11.95 17.82
CA VAL A 198 -8.74 10.93 17.05
C VAL A 198 -9.74 10.32 16.07
N ARG A 199 -9.73 10.79 14.82
CA ARG A 199 -10.73 10.41 13.79
C ARG A 199 -10.54 9.00 13.19
N SER A 200 -9.85 8.10 13.89
CA SER A 200 -9.55 6.70 13.55
C SER A 200 -8.40 6.49 12.57
N LEU A 201 -7.33 5.83 13.03
CA LEU A 201 -6.21 5.31 12.23
C LEU A 201 -6.44 3.85 11.77
N ARG A 202 -7.65 3.32 11.90
CA ARG A 202 -7.91 1.87 11.72
C ARG A 202 -8.03 1.44 10.26
N HIS A 203 -8.18 2.39 9.34
CA HIS A 203 -8.28 2.13 7.91
C HIS A 203 -7.69 3.33 7.17
N ILE A 204 -6.62 3.09 6.41
CA ILE A 204 -5.81 4.12 5.75
C ILE A 204 -5.90 4.06 4.22
N GLY A 205 -6.60 3.07 3.67
CA GLY A 205 -6.82 2.93 2.23
C GLY A 205 -7.11 1.49 1.80
N ASP A 206 -7.43 1.35 0.52
CA ASP A 206 -7.66 0.09 -0.19
C ASP A 206 -6.79 0.02 -1.45
N ILE A 207 -6.39 -1.19 -1.84
CA ILE A 207 -5.72 -1.43 -3.13
C ILE A 207 -6.77 -1.62 -4.22
N ILE A 208 -6.77 -0.75 -5.22
CA ILE A 208 -7.69 -0.83 -6.36
C ILE A 208 -6.96 -1.48 -7.54
N SER A 209 -7.51 -2.59 -8.05
CA SER A 209 -7.06 -3.19 -9.31
C SER A 209 -7.81 -2.58 -10.49
N GLY A 210 -7.09 -2.26 -11.57
CA GLY A 210 -7.61 -1.59 -12.77
C GLY A 210 -8.68 -2.35 -13.56
N THR A 211 -9.08 -3.55 -13.14
CA THR A 211 -10.24 -4.27 -13.70
C THR A 211 -11.57 -3.53 -13.47
N ALA A 212 -11.64 -2.60 -12.51
CA ALA A 212 -12.82 -1.77 -12.25
C ALA A 212 -12.98 -0.55 -13.19
N LEU A 213 -11.98 -0.24 -14.04
CA LEU A 213 -12.00 0.95 -14.90
C LEU A 213 -12.53 0.70 -16.32
N TYR A 214 -12.77 -0.56 -16.71
CA TYR A 214 -13.23 -0.90 -18.07
C TYR A 214 -14.67 -1.44 -18.13
N SER A 215 -15.40 -1.47 -17.02
CA SER A 215 -16.81 -1.88 -16.99
C SER A 215 -17.82 -0.76 -17.32
N ASN A 216 -17.35 0.46 -17.63
CA ASN A 216 -18.20 1.60 -17.99
C ASN A 216 -17.85 2.19 -19.37
N ALA A 217 -17.81 1.33 -20.39
CA ALA A 217 -17.88 1.77 -21.78
C ALA A 217 -18.84 0.84 -22.53
N GLU A 218 -20.13 1.15 -22.41
CA GLU A 218 -21.17 0.74 -23.38
C GLU A 218 -20.93 1.40 -24.74
#